data_AF-A0A2H6BGW5-F1
#
_entry.id   AF-A0A2H6BGW5-F1
#
_cell.length_a   1.000
_cell.length_b   1.000
_cell.length_c   1.000
_cell.angle_alpha   90.00
_cell.angle_beta   90.00
_cell.angle_gamma   90.00
#
_symmetry.space_group_name_H-M   'P 1'
#
loop_
_entity.id
_entity.type
_entity.pdbx_description
1 polymer ?
#
loop_
_entity_poly.entity_id
_entity_poly.type
_entity_poly.pdbx_seq_one_letter_code
_entity_poly.pdbx_strand_id
1 'polypeptide(L)' 'MTSPAGAPLQRLDPAARAEAANYVATITVELARIARTNALPTLAYLLDMARLEAETQAREPALRQGERPNRR' A
#
# COMPACT_ATOMS: atom_id res chain seq x y z
N MET A 1 8.37 -15.99 -20.70
CA MET A 1 8.72 -16.22 -19.27
C MET A 1 8.54 -14.88 -18.56
N THR A 2 7.32 -14.63 -18.07
CA THR A 2 6.90 -13.36 -17.46
C THR A 2 7.40 -13.29 -16.01
N SER A 3 8.22 -12.29 -15.71
CA SER A 3 8.66 -11.97 -14.35
C SER A 3 7.44 -11.76 -13.44
N PRO A 4 7.36 -12.33 -12.23
CA PRO A 4 6.27 -12.03 -11.31
C PRO A 4 6.52 -10.62 -10.75
N ALA A 5 5.97 -9.62 -11.43
CA ALA A 5 5.82 -8.26 -10.91
C ALA A 5 4.92 -8.32 -9.66
N GLY A 6 5.53 -8.48 -8.49
CA GLY A 6 4.84 -8.57 -7.20
C GLY A 6 5.67 -9.06 -6.01
N ALA A 7 6.89 -9.56 -6.24
CA ALA A 7 7.63 -10.35 -5.24
C ALA A 7 8.64 -9.65 -4.27
N PRO A 8 8.52 -8.36 -3.87
CA PRO A 8 9.27 -7.88 -2.68
C PRO A 8 8.42 -7.83 -1.40
N LEU A 9 7.20 -7.26 -1.46
CA LEU A 9 6.42 -6.95 -0.25
C LEU A 9 5.76 -8.18 0.39
N GLN A 10 5.54 -9.24 -0.38
CA GLN A 10 4.92 -10.49 0.11
C GLN A 10 5.80 -11.23 1.12
N ARG A 11 7.12 -11.00 1.11
CA ARG A 11 8.10 -11.58 2.04
C ARG A 11 8.33 -10.77 3.31
N LEU A 12 7.76 -9.56 3.41
CA LEU A 12 7.82 -8.76 4.63
C LEU A 12 6.87 -9.33 5.69
N ASP A 13 7.31 -9.27 6.94
CA ASP A 13 6.42 -9.53 8.07
C ASP A 13 5.21 -8.55 8.02
N PRO A 14 4.05 -8.94 8.57
CA PRO A 14 2.84 -8.12 8.47
C PRO A 14 2.99 -6.71 9.06
N ALA A 15 3.82 -6.54 10.10
CA ALA A 15 4.03 -5.25 10.74
C ALA A 15 4.89 -4.31 9.86
N ALA A 16 5.99 -4.81 9.31
CA ALA A 16 6.83 -4.11 8.35
C ALA A 16 6.06 -3.75 7.07
N ARG A 17 5.13 -4.61 6.63
CA ARG A 17 4.25 -4.29 5.50
C ARG A 17 3.29 -3.15 5.83
N ALA A 18 2.68 -3.16 7.02
CA ALA A 18 1.79 -2.09 7.45
C ALA A 18 2.54 -0.77 7.65
N GLU A 19 3.77 -0.82 8.17
CA GLU A 19 4.65 0.33 8.29
C GLU A 19 5.01 0.91 6.91
N ALA A 20 5.42 0.06 5.96
CA ALA A 20 5.69 0.48 4.59
C ALA A 20 4.43 1.09 3.93
N ALA A 21 3.26 0.49 4.14
CA ALA A 21 2.00 1.02 3.62
C ALA A 21 1.65 2.39 4.23
N ASN A 22 1.85 2.58 5.54
CA ASN A 22 1.69 3.89 6.18
C ASN A 22 2.65 4.93 5.61
N TYR A 23 3.92 4.57 5.41
CA TYR A 23 4.90 5.46 4.79
C TYR A 23 4.47 5.89 3.38
N VAL A 24 4.00 4.93 2.55
CA VAL A 24 3.48 5.22 1.21
C VAL A 24 2.26 6.15 1.27
N ALA A 25 1.33 5.91 2.19
CA ALA A 25 0.18 6.78 2.39
C ALA A 25 0.59 8.22 2.75
N THR A 26 1.63 8.39 3.58
CA THR A 26 2.14 9.72 3.93
C THR A 26 2.81 10.41 2.74
N ILE A 27 3.75 9.75 2.05
CA ILE A 27 4.54 10.41 1.00
C ILE A 27 3.69 10.77 -0.22
N THR A 28 2.64 9.98 -0.52
CA THR A 28 1.72 10.24 -1.63
C THR A 28 0.91 11.53 -1.46
N VAL A 29 0.65 11.98 -0.23
CA VAL A 29 0.00 13.27 0.05
C VAL A 29 0.86 14.44 -0.45
N GLU A 30 2.14 14.45 -0.08
CA GLU A 30 3.07 15.51 -0.45
C GLU A 30 3.31 15.52 -1.96
N LEU A 31 3.47 14.34 -2.57
CA LEU A 31 3.62 14.22 -4.02
C LEU A 31 2.35 14.67 -4.77
N ALA A 32 1.15 14.36 -4.27
CA ALA A 32 -0.09 14.78 -4.90
C ALA A 32 -0.25 16.30 -4.85
N ARG A 33 0.18 16.93 -3.74
CA ARG A 33 0.25 18.39 -3.62
C ARG A 33 1.19 18.99 -4.66
N ILE A 34 2.41 18.45 -4.82
CA ILE A 34 3.37 18.90 -5.83
C ILE A 34 2.82 18.71 -7.24
N ALA A 35 2.15 17.59 -7.52
CA ALA A 35 1.53 17.33 -8.82
C ALA A 35 0.44 18.37 -9.14
N ARG A 36 -0.40 18.74 -8.15
CA ARG A 36 -1.41 19.80 -8.30
C ARG A 36 -0.78 21.17 -8.56
N THR A 37 0.30 21.52 -7.86
CA THR A 37 0.98 22.82 -8.07
C THR A 37 1.67 22.92 -9.43
N ASN A 38 2.02 21.79 -10.05
CA ASN A 38 2.66 21.74 -11.36
C ASN A 38 1.68 21.41 -12.51
N ALA A 39 0.36 21.53 -12.29
CA ALA A 39 -0.67 21.25 -13.28
C ALA A 39 -0.59 19.83 -13.88
N LEU A 40 -0.30 18.83 -13.04
CA LEU A 40 -0.29 17.41 -13.38
C LEU A 40 -1.50 16.68 -12.76
N PRO A 41 -2.73 16.94 -13.23
CA PRO A 41 -3.95 16.47 -12.57
C PRO A 41 -4.08 14.94 -12.54
N THR A 42 -3.71 14.26 -13.63
CA THR A 42 -3.76 12.79 -13.71
C THR A 42 -2.79 12.15 -12.71
N LEU A 43 -1.59 12.73 -12.54
CA LEU A 43 -0.63 12.24 -11.56
C LEU A 43 -1.14 12.45 -10.14
N ALA A 44 -1.71 13.62 -9.84
CA ALA A 44 -2.30 13.88 -8.53
C ALA A 44 -3.40 12.87 -8.20
N TYR A 45 -4.28 12.57 -9.18
CA TYR A 45 -5.31 11.55 -9.02
C TYR A 45 -4.73 10.15 -8.74
N LEU A 46 -3.70 9.73 -9.49
CA LEU A 46 -3.07 8.42 -9.25
C LEU A 46 -2.43 8.33 -7.86
N LEU A 47 -1.86 9.43 -7.37
CA LEU A 47 -1.29 9.51 -6.03
C LEU A 47 -2.36 9.47 -4.94
N ASP A 48 -3.51 10.11 -5.17
CA ASP A 48 -4.67 10.01 -4.28
C ASP A 48 -5.20 8.56 -4.23
N MET A 49 -5.27 7.88 -5.37
CA MET A 49 -5.65 6.47 -5.42
C MET A 49 -4.64 5.55 -4.73
N ALA A 50 -3.33 5.78 -4.96
CA ALA A 50 -2.27 5.02 -4.31
C ALA A 50 -2.30 5.19 -2.78
N ARG A 51 -2.62 6.40 -2.31
CA ARG A 51 -2.83 6.68 -0.88
C ARG A 51 -3.97 5.84 -0.31
N LEU A 52 -5.14 5.83 -0.94
CA LEU A 52 -6.30 5.06 -0.48
C LEU A 52 -6.00 3.55 -0.38
N GLU A 53 -5.28 3.02 -1.36
CA GLU A 53 -4.82 1.62 -1.36
C GLU A 53 -3.84 1.36 -0.22
N ALA A 54 -2.86 2.24 -0.02
CA ALA A 54 -1.88 2.13 1.04
C ALA A 54 -2.51 2.22 2.44
N GLU A 55 -3.46 3.14 2.65
CA GLU A 55 -4.25 3.23 3.90
C GLU A 55 -5.06 1.95 4.15
N THR A 56 -5.60 1.34 3.09
CA THR A 56 -6.33 0.07 3.19
C THR A 56 -5.38 -1.05 3.61
N GLN A 57 -4.21 -1.17 2.99
CA GLN A 57 -3.23 -2.20 3.34
C GLN A 57 -2.63 -2.03 4.74
N ALA A 58 -2.42 -0.79 5.19
CA ALA A 58 -1.96 -0.51 6.55
C ALA A 58 -2.97 -0.93 7.62
N ARG A 59 -4.26 -1.00 7.28
CA ARG A 59 -5.36 -1.46 8.15
C ARG A 59 -5.63 -2.96 8.06
N GLU A 60 -5.00 -3.70 7.14
CA GLU A 60 -5.09 -5.16 7.02
C GLU A 60 -4.02 -6.00 7.79
N PRO A 61 -3.38 -5.58 8.91
CA PRO A 61 -2.21 -6.32 9.41
C PRO A 61 -2.50 -7.65 10.12
N ALA A 62 -3.76 -8.07 10.37
CA ALA A 62 -4.00 -9.21 11.27
C ALA A 62 -5.21 -10.12 10.98
N LEU A 63 -6.17 -9.73 10.12
CA LEU A 63 -7.45 -10.47 10.03
C LEU A 63 -7.38 -11.82 9.30
N ARG A 64 -6.29 -12.15 8.58
CA ARG A 64 -6.19 -13.40 7.78
C ARG A 64 -5.33 -14.51 8.40
N GLN A 65 -4.67 -14.31 9.54
CA GLN A 65 -3.80 -15.34 10.14
C GLN A 65 -4.42 -16.10 11.33
N GLY A 66 -5.57 -15.65 11.87
CA GLY A 66 -6.26 -16.29 13.00
C GLY A 66 -7.23 -17.42 12.64
N GLU A 67 -7.60 -17.60 11.36
CA GLU A 67 -8.57 -18.62 10.92
C GLU A 67 -7.90 -19.71 10.09
N ARG A 68 -7.06 -20.53 10.74
CA ARG A 68 -7.00 -21.95 10.36
C ARG A 68 -7.65 -22.73 11.49
N PRO A 69 -8.96 -23.06 11.40
CA PRO A 69 -9.57 -23.95 12.37
C PRO A 69 -8.82 -25.28 12.30
N ASN A 70 -8.13 -25.61 13.39
CA ASN A 70 -7.49 -26.89 13.60
C ASN A 70 -8.58 -27.96 13.60
N ARG A 71 -8.92 -28.50 12.43
CA ARG A 71 -9.71 -29.72 12.31
C ARG A 71 -8.75 -30.89 12.40
N ARG A 72 -8.53 -31.40 13.61
CA ARG A 72 -8.35 -32.82 13.95
C ARG A 72 -8.12 -32.98 15.44
#